data_AF-A0A956FFU7-F1
#
_entry.id   AF-A0A956FFU7-F1
#
_cell.length_a   1.000
_cell.length_b   1.000
_cell.length_c   1.000
_cell.angle_alpha   90.00
_cell.angle_beta   90.00
_cell.angle_gamma   90.00
#
_symmetry.space_group_name_H-M   'P 1'
#
loop_
_entity.id
_entity.type
_entity.pdbx_description
1 polymer ?
#
loop_
_entity_poly.entity_id
_entity_poly.type
_entity_poly.pdbx_seq_one_letter_code
_entity_poly.pdbx_strand_id
1 'polypeptide(L)'
;MAEVPPTIRMQLCIEDVLRNRVPLFDGVERLLGISEQVPELARDRDLRKLAELLAQVEHLPIGAARAHWQREALHRVDRELMELERRHQDAVFYACRRLQDALGRLLA
;
A
#
# COMPACT_ATOMS: atom_id res chain seq x y z
N MET A 1 -15.74 10.58 19.64
CA MET A 1 -15.69 9.56 18.57
C MET A 1 -14.54 8.64 18.92
N ALA A 2 -14.78 7.34 19.16
CA ALA A 2 -13.70 6.41 19.48
C ALA A 2 -12.76 6.32 18.27
N GLU A 3 -11.49 6.62 18.47
CA GLU A 3 -10.49 6.59 17.41
C GLU A 3 -10.27 5.13 16.99
N VAL A 4 -10.42 4.83 15.71
CA VAL A 4 -10.27 3.45 15.22
C VAL A 4 -8.79 3.04 15.39
N PRO A 5 -8.50 1.92 16.08
CA PRO A 5 -7.13 1.50 16.31
C PRO A 5 -6.34 1.38 15.01
N PRO A 6 -5.04 1.73 15.01
CA PRO A 6 -4.21 1.68 13.81
C PRO A 6 -4.15 0.28 13.19
N THR A 7 -4.17 -0.77 14.01
CA THR A 7 -4.25 -2.18 13.56
C THR A 7 -5.49 -2.50 12.74
N ILE A 8 -6.66 -1.98 13.14
CA ILE A 8 -7.92 -2.12 12.39
C ILE A 8 -7.86 -1.33 11.08
N ARG A 9 -7.29 -0.12 11.11
CA ARG A 9 -7.08 0.68 9.89
C ARG A 9 -6.17 -0.03 8.88
N MET A 10 -5.11 -0.71 9.35
CA MET A 10 -4.25 -1.53 8.50
C MET A 10 -4.99 -2.70 7.87
N GLN A 11 -5.81 -3.43 8.65
CA GLN A 11 -6.61 -4.54 8.12
C GLN A 11 -7.55 -4.08 7.01
N LEU A 12 -8.27 -2.99 7.21
CA LEU A 12 -9.15 -2.42 6.19
C LEU A 12 -8.38 -2.02 4.93
N CYS A 13 -7.20 -1.40 5.09
CA CYS A 13 -6.35 -1.03 3.96
C CYS A 13 -5.86 -2.26 3.18
N ILE A 14 -5.45 -3.32 3.89
CA ILE A 14 -5.05 -4.60 3.30
C ILE A 14 -6.21 -5.22 2.52
N GLU A 15 -7.42 -5.22 3.08
CA GLU A 15 -8.60 -5.73 2.37
C GLU A 15 -8.92 -4.95 1.10
N ASP A 16 -8.81 -3.62 1.14
CA ASP A 16 -9.06 -2.79 -0.03
C ASP A 16 -8.03 -3.05 -1.14
N VAL A 17 -6.76 -3.27 -0.79
CA VAL A 17 -5.72 -3.69 -1.75
C VAL A 17 -6.02 -5.07 -2.32
N LEU A 18 -6.29 -6.07 -1.47
CA LEU A 18 -6.54 -7.45 -1.91
C LEU A 18 -7.81 -7.58 -2.78
N ARG A 19 -8.79 -6.69 -2.57
CA ARG A 19 -10.05 -6.64 -3.35
C ARG A 19 -9.96 -5.72 -4.57
N ASN A 20 -8.79 -5.14 -4.89
CA ASN A 20 -8.61 -4.16 -5.96
C ASN A 20 -9.60 -2.98 -5.88
N ARG A 21 -9.94 -2.52 -4.67
CA ARG A 21 -10.81 -1.35 -4.46
C ARG A 21 -10.05 -0.03 -4.55
N VAL A 22 -8.74 -0.09 -4.42
CA VAL A 22 -7.80 1.02 -4.57
C VAL A 22 -6.68 0.60 -5.51
N PRO A 23 -6.02 1.54 -6.21
CA PRO A 23 -4.80 1.25 -6.93
C PRO A 23 -3.73 0.65 -6.00
N LEU A 24 -2.89 -0.23 -6.54
CA LEU A 24 -1.97 -1.06 -5.77
C LEU A 24 -1.00 -0.19 -4.99
N PHE A 25 -0.36 0.77 -5.66
CA PHE A 25 0.64 1.63 -5.05
C PHE A 25 0.03 2.66 -4.08
N ASP A 26 -1.18 3.16 -4.35
CA ASP A 26 -1.92 4.02 -3.43
C ASP A 26 -2.23 3.28 -2.12
N GLY A 27 -2.65 2.01 -2.24
CA GLY A 27 -2.92 1.16 -1.08
C GLY A 27 -1.65 0.81 -0.31
N VAL A 28 -0.52 0.59 -0.99
CA VAL A 28 0.79 0.35 -0.35
C VAL A 28 1.30 1.58 0.39
N GLU A 29 1.25 2.77 -0.24
CA GLU A 29 1.61 4.04 0.40
C GLU A 29 0.80 4.26 1.67
N ARG A 30 -0.52 4.10 1.58
CA ARG A 30 -1.42 4.25 2.73
C ARG A 30 -1.13 3.21 3.82
N LEU A 31 -0.86 1.96 3.45
CA LEU A 31 -0.54 0.89 4.39
C LEU A 31 0.75 1.21 5.17
N LEU A 32 1.79 1.71 4.49
CA LEU A 32 3.05 2.12 5.11
C LEU A 32 2.83 3.29 6.09
N GLY A 33 2.08 4.32 5.70
CA GLY A 33 1.78 5.44 6.59
C GLY A 33 0.96 5.06 7.83
N ILE A 34 0.10 4.03 7.76
CA ILE A 34 -0.57 3.51 8.94
C ILE A 34 0.39 2.65 9.78
N SER A 35 1.30 1.91 9.15
CA SER A 35 2.26 1.04 9.85
C SER A 35 3.22 1.79 10.76
N GLU A 36 3.54 3.07 10.46
CA GLU A 36 4.33 3.94 11.33
C GLU A 36 3.69 4.13 12.72
N GLN A 37 2.37 3.95 12.83
CA GLN A 37 1.61 4.04 14.08
C GLN A 37 1.52 2.70 14.82
N VAL A 38 2.12 1.62 14.29
CA VAL A 38 2.10 0.25 14.85
C VAL A 38 3.55 -0.22 15.10
N PRO A 39 4.13 0.10 16.27
CA PRO A 39 5.54 -0.20 16.56
C PRO A 39 5.87 -1.71 16.54
N GLU A 40 4.89 -2.58 16.76
CA GLU A 40 5.02 -4.03 16.70
C GLU A 40 5.44 -4.53 15.30
N LEU A 41 5.07 -3.79 14.26
CA LEU A 41 5.37 -4.12 12.86
C LEU A 41 6.62 -3.40 12.33
N ALA A 42 7.29 -2.57 13.14
CA ALA A 42 8.46 -1.80 12.70
C ALA A 42 9.61 -2.66 12.14
N ARG A 43 9.68 -3.95 12.52
CA ARG A 43 10.67 -4.92 12.01
C ARG A 43 10.12 -5.91 11.01
N ASP A 44 8.88 -5.71 10.54
CA ASP A 44 8.25 -6.62 9.61
C ASP A 44 8.97 -6.57 8.24
N ARG A 45 9.40 -7.74 7.78
CA ARG A 45 10.15 -7.88 6.52
C ARG A 45 9.28 -7.55 5.31
N ASP A 46 7.98 -7.83 5.37
CA ASP A 46 7.06 -7.61 4.26
C ASP A 46 6.74 -6.12 4.14
N LEU A 47 6.61 -5.37 5.24
CA LEU A 47 6.55 -3.90 5.18
C LEU A 47 7.79 -3.28 4.54
N ARG A 48 8.99 -3.77 4.88
CA ARG A 48 10.24 -3.28 4.26
C ARG A 48 10.26 -3.52 2.75
N LYS A 49 9.84 -4.70 2.29
CA LYS A 49 9.72 -4.99 0.85
C LYS A 49 8.70 -4.08 0.15
N LEU A 50 7.58 -3.80 0.81
CA LEU A 50 6.56 -2.88 0.28
C LEU A 50 7.12 -1.45 0.14
N ALA A 51 7.92 -0.99 1.10
CA ALA A 51 8.62 0.29 1.00
C ALA A 51 9.65 0.30 -0.16
N GLU A 52 10.42 -0.77 -0.33
CA GLU A 52 11.36 -0.92 -1.46
C GLU A 52 10.64 -0.95 -2.82
N LEU A 53 9.43 -1.49 -2.89
CA LEU A 53 8.59 -1.42 -4.09
C LEU A 53 8.06 0.00 -4.34
N LEU A 54 7.64 0.70 -3.29
CA LEU A 54 7.16 2.07 -3.42
C LEU A 54 8.27 3.03 -3.90
N ALA A 55 9.51 2.85 -3.41
CA ALA A 55 10.66 3.62 -3.85
C ALA A 55 10.95 3.49 -5.36
N GLN A 56 10.60 2.35 -5.98
CA GLN A 56 10.75 2.16 -7.43
C GLN A 56 9.78 3.03 -8.23
N VAL A 57 8.65 3.45 -7.63
CA VAL A 57 7.61 4.25 -8.26
C VAL A 57 7.51 5.67 -7.70
N GLU A 58 8.43 6.09 -6.84
CA GLU A 58 8.47 7.44 -6.24
C GLU A 58 8.47 8.57 -7.29
N HIS A 59 9.08 8.31 -8.44
CA HIS A 59 9.12 9.25 -9.57
C HIS A 59 7.79 9.37 -10.32
N LEU A 60 6.84 8.46 -10.08
CA LEU A 60 5.52 8.44 -10.71
C LEU A 60 4.47 9.15 -9.85
N PRO A 61 3.49 9.81 -10.47
CA PRO A 61 2.41 10.44 -9.73
C PRO A 61 1.43 9.38 -9.22
N ILE A 62 1.59 9.04 -7.94
CA ILE A 62 0.66 8.23 -7.14
C ILE A 62 -0.05 9.10 -6.09
N GLY A 63 -1.20 8.65 -5.60
CA GLY A 63 -1.92 9.27 -4.50
C GLY A 63 -2.17 10.78 -4.68
N ALA A 64 -1.81 11.54 -3.66
CA ALA A 64 -1.99 13.00 -3.63
C ALA A 64 -1.14 13.74 -4.68
N ALA A 65 0.00 13.17 -5.10
CA ALA A 65 0.87 13.80 -6.10
C ALA A 65 0.18 13.95 -7.47
N ARG A 66 -0.79 13.08 -7.78
CA ARG A 66 -1.60 13.15 -9.02
C ARG A 66 -2.36 14.47 -9.17
N ALA A 67 -2.74 15.12 -8.07
CA ALA A 67 -3.47 16.38 -8.10
C ALA A 67 -2.63 17.55 -8.66
N HIS A 68 -1.31 17.43 -8.65
CA HIS A 68 -0.37 18.48 -9.09
C HIS A 68 0.10 18.30 -10.55
N TRP A 69 -0.30 17.21 -11.21
CA TRP A 69 0.13 16.88 -12.57
C TRP A 69 -0.92 17.28 -13.61
N GLN A 70 -0.45 17.69 -14.79
CA GLN A 70 -1.35 17.95 -15.93
C GLN A 70 -1.94 16.62 -16.43
N ARG A 71 -3.23 16.63 -16.81
CA ARG A 71 -3.98 15.43 -17.24
C ARG A 71 -3.30 14.67 -18.39
N GLU A 72 -2.73 15.38 -19.35
CA GLU A 72 -2.04 14.78 -20.51
C GLU A 72 -0.70 14.11 -20.14
N ALA A 73 -0.04 14.59 -19.08
CA ALA A 73 1.14 13.94 -18.53
C ALA A 73 0.75 12.67 -17.76
N LEU A 74 -0.35 12.72 -16.99
CA LEU A 74 -0.90 11.56 -16.26
C LEU A 74 -1.21 10.39 -17.20
N HIS A 75 -1.87 10.63 -18.35
CA HIS A 75 -2.21 9.54 -19.27
C HIS A 75 -0.99 8.77 -19.82
N ARG A 76 0.16 9.43 -19.98
CA ARG A 76 1.38 8.77 -20.46
C ARG A 76 2.00 7.87 -19.41
N VAL A 77 2.02 8.34 -18.16
CA VAL A 77 2.59 7.58 -17.03
C VAL A 77 1.63 6.55 -16.45
N ASP A 78 0.32 6.71 -16.64
CA ASP A 78 -0.70 5.75 -16.19
C ASP A 78 -0.49 4.36 -16.81
N ARG A 79 -0.04 4.30 -18.07
CA ARG A 79 0.26 3.02 -18.72
C ARG A 79 1.44 2.31 -18.05
N GLU A 80 2.52 3.05 -17.79
CA GLU A 80 3.70 2.52 -17.09
C GLU A 80 3.33 2.07 -15.67
N LEU A 81 2.52 2.87 -14.98
CA LEU A 81 2.02 2.53 -13.64
C LEU A 81 1.19 1.24 -13.68
N MET A 82 0.24 1.09 -14.60
CA MET A 82 -0.56 -0.13 -14.74
C MET A 82 0.28 -1.37 -15.06
N GLU A 83 1.34 -1.23 -15.87
CA GLU A 83 2.25 -2.33 -16.18
C GLU A 83 3.08 -2.74 -14.95
N LEU A 84 3.53 -1.77 -14.14
CA LEU A 84 4.21 -2.02 -12.87
C LEU A 84 3.28 -2.64 -11.83
N GLU A 85 2.04 -2.14 -11.72
CA GLU A 85 1.03 -2.73 -10.83
C GLU A 85 0.80 -4.19 -11.17
N ARG A 86 0.57 -4.52 -12.46
CA ARG A 86 0.42 -5.91 -12.90
C ARG A 86 1.63 -6.78 -12.59
N ARG A 87 2.84 -6.24 -12.76
CA ARG A 87 4.09 -6.98 -12.49
C ARG A 87 4.26 -7.29 -11.00
N HIS A 88 3.85 -6.38 -10.13
CA HIS A 88 4.08 -6.48 -8.69
C HIS A 88 2.85 -6.94 -7.90
N GLN A 89 1.68 -7.06 -8.53
CA GLN A 89 0.41 -7.41 -7.88
C GLN A 89 0.52 -8.67 -7.02
N ASP A 90 1.06 -9.77 -7.57
CA ASP A 90 1.17 -11.04 -6.84
C ASP A 90 2.09 -10.91 -5.61
N ALA A 91 3.19 -10.19 -5.75
CA ALA A 91 4.14 -9.97 -4.65
C ALA A 91 3.53 -9.12 -3.54
N VAL A 92 2.82 -8.04 -3.91
CA VAL A 92 2.11 -7.19 -2.95
C VAL A 92 0.98 -7.96 -2.28
N PHE A 93 0.20 -8.72 -3.03
CA PHE A 93 -0.91 -9.52 -2.48
C PHE A 93 -0.41 -10.58 -1.50
N TYR A 94 0.72 -11.22 -1.82
CA TYR A 94 1.36 -12.15 -0.92
C TYR A 94 1.82 -11.47 0.39
N ALA A 95 2.47 -10.30 0.29
CA ALA A 95 2.86 -9.51 1.46
C ALA A 95 1.64 -9.08 2.30
N CYS A 96 0.59 -8.57 1.66
CA CYS A 96 -0.66 -8.17 2.30
C CYS A 96 -1.32 -9.32 3.07
N ARG A 97 -1.40 -10.53 2.50
CA ARG A 97 -1.94 -11.71 3.20
C ARG A 97 -1.12 -12.09 4.42
N ARG A 98 0.21 -12.07 4.31
CA ARG A 98 1.10 -12.35 5.46
C ARG A 98 0.95 -11.33 6.57
N LEU A 99 0.83 -10.05 6.21
CA LEU A 99 0.58 -8.98 7.16
C LEU A 99 -0.79 -9.13 7.84
N GLN A 100 -1.81 -9.55 7.09
CA GLN A 100 -3.13 -9.84 7.66
C GLN A 100 -3.06 -10.96 8.70
N ASP A 101 -2.33 -12.05 8.41
CA ASP A 101 -2.10 -13.14 9.35
C ASP A 101 -1.33 -12.67 10.60
N ALA A 102 -0.29 -11.84 10.42
CA ALA A 102 0.47 -11.28 11.53
C ALA A 102 -0.39 -10.38 12.42
N LEU A 103 -1.20 -9.52 11.84
CA LEU A 103 -2.18 -8.68 12.54
C LEU A 103 -3.22 -9.52 13.29
N GLY A 104 -3.70 -10.60 12.68
CA GLY A 104 -4.63 -11.54 13.31
C GLY A 104 -4.06 -12.18 14.59
N ARG A 105 -2.75 -12.47 14.62
CA ARG A 105 -2.06 -12.99 15.81
C ARG A 105 -1.82 -11.95 16.89
N LEU A 106 -1.74 -10.66 16.53
CA LEU A 106 -1.58 -9.56 17.50
C LEU A 106 -2.90 -9.17 18.17
N LEU A 107 -4.04 -9.48 17.54
CA LEU A 107 -5.38 -9.16 18.03
C LEU A 107 -6.07 -10.33 18.75
N ALA A 108 -5.48 -11.53 18.72
CA ALA A 108 -5.96 -12.74 19.39
C ALA A 108 -5.38 -12.88 20.79
#